data_AF-A0A068NN22-F1
#
_entry.id   AF-A0A068NN22-F1
#
_cell.length_a   1.000
_cell.length_b   1.000
_cell.length_c   1.000
_cell.angle_alpha   90.00
_cell.angle_beta   90.00
_cell.angle_gamma   90.00
#
_symmetry.space_group_name_H-M   'P 1'
#
loop_
_entity.id
_entity.type
_entity.pdbx_description
1 polymer ?
#
loop_
_entity_poly.entity_id
_entity_poly.type
_entity_poly.pdbx_seq_one_letter_code
_entity_poly.pdbx_strand_id
1 'polypeptide(L)'
;MALGGFNLEFLQLDEGAPSAATIRTLVFEPIDLAVATRRYEEMGIPMSLREKWEPDPELLRLRGFDEDEARTPQLICRNLYPSRPAPFDFFLCDYAPKLKERLSPSALPSVPAVTQLVLAVPAPASDGPQIDRLFGTAPNLRPEIVLSEKPGDLAEVIEIRSERGPLDLPGRASRFRFA
;
A
#
# COMPACT_ATOMS: atom_id res chain seq x y z
N MET A 1 10.32 -3.67 -4.64
CA MET A 1 11.48 -2.93 -4.06
C MET A 1 10.93 -2.09 -2.93
N ALA A 2 11.44 -2.26 -1.71
CA ALA A 2 10.98 -1.52 -0.54
C ALA A 2 11.74 -0.19 -0.44
N LEU A 3 11.02 0.91 -0.62
CA LEU A 3 11.46 2.29 -0.50
C LEU A 3 11.11 2.78 0.91
N GLY A 4 11.90 2.40 1.92
CA GLY A 4 11.84 3.01 3.26
C GLY A 4 10.42 3.08 3.87
N GLY A 5 9.70 1.96 3.86
CA GLY A 5 8.31 1.88 4.34
C GLY A 5 7.23 1.89 3.25
N PHE A 6 7.60 2.14 1.99
CA PHE A 6 6.71 2.08 0.82
C PHE A 6 7.13 0.96 -0.15
N ASN A 7 6.17 0.24 -0.73
CA ASN A 7 6.44 -0.80 -1.73
C ASN A 7 5.65 -0.52 -3.01
N LEU A 8 6.32 -0.67 -4.16
CA LEU A 8 5.66 -0.70 -5.47
C LEU A 8 5.60 -2.14 -5.97
N GLU A 9 4.38 -2.63 -6.19
CA GLU A 9 4.10 -3.91 -6.83
C GLU A 9 3.63 -3.66 -8.27
N PHE A 10 4.31 -4.27 -9.23
CA PHE A 10 4.01 -4.11 -10.65
C PHE A 10 3.20 -5.31 -11.15
N LEU A 11 2.08 -5.02 -11.82
CA LEU A 11 1.23 -6.01 -12.44
C LEU A 11 1.24 -5.78 -13.95
N GLN A 12 1.62 -6.79 -14.73
CA GLN A 12 1.43 -6.81 -16.17
C GLN A 12 0.25 -7.73 -16.49
N LEU A 13 -0.71 -7.24 -17.28
CA LEU A 13 -1.83 -8.03 -17.74
C LEU A 13 -1.47 -8.67 -19.09
N ASP A 14 -1.77 -9.95 -19.26
CA ASP A 14 -1.52 -10.67 -20.51
C ASP A 14 -2.42 -10.17 -21.65
N GLU A 15 -3.66 -9.77 -21.35
CA GLU A 15 -4.63 -9.17 -22.28
C GLU A 15 -5.30 -7.93 -21.68
N GLY A 16 -5.62 -6.93 -22.51
CA GLY A 16 -6.33 -5.72 -22.08
C GLY A 16 -5.50 -4.77 -21.22
N ALA A 17 -4.16 -4.85 -21.29
CA ALA A 17 -3.28 -3.93 -20.59
C ALA A 17 -3.57 -2.47 -21.01
N PRO A 18 -3.68 -1.53 -20.04
CA PRO A 18 -3.93 -0.14 -20.35
C PRO A 18 -2.76 0.47 -21.15
N SER A 19 -3.06 1.44 -22.01
CA SER A 19 -2.05 2.15 -22.81
C SER A 19 -1.08 3.01 -21.99
N ALA A 20 -1.36 3.18 -20.69
CA ALA A 20 -0.53 3.86 -19.72
C ALA A 20 -0.56 3.10 -18.39
N ALA A 21 0.54 3.11 -17.65
CA ALA A 21 0.59 2.57 -16.30
C ALA A 21 -0.30 3.41 -15.36
N THR A 22 -1.10 2.76 -14.53
CA THR A 22 -1.98 3.40 -13.55
C THR A 22 -1.83 2.72 -12.20
N ILE A 23 -2.10 3.45 -11.11
CA ILE A 23 -2.29 2.83 -9.81
C ILE A 23 -3.59 2.04 -9.86
N ARG A 24 -3.50 0.74 -9.62
CA ARG A 24 -4.68 -0.12 -9.50
C ARG A 24 -5.26 -0.09 -8.10
N THR A 25 -4.42 -0.26 -7.08
CA THR A 25 -4.82 -0.41 -5.68
C THR A 25 -3.74 0.17 -4.76
N LEU A 26 -4.14 0.77 -3.65
CA LEU A 26 -3.23 1.15 -2.56
C LEU A 26 -3.39 0.19 -1.37
N VAL A 27 -2.27 -0.22 -0.78
CA VAL A 27 -2.25 -1.15 0.36
C VAL A 27 -1.56 -0.49 1.54
N PHE A 28 -2.21 -0.55 2.69
CA PHE A 28 -1.74 0.13 3.90
C PHE A 28 -1.57 -0.85 5.05
N GLU A 29 -0.48 -0.73 5.80
CA GLU A 29 -0.32 -1.46 7.05
C GLU A 29 -1.02 -0.67 8.18
N PRO A 30 -2.04 -1.25 8.86
CA PRO A 30 -2.65 -0.61 10.01
C PRO A 30 -1.72 -0.69 11.24
N ILE A 31 -1.65 0.37 12.06
CA ILE A 31 -1.03 0.31 13.38
C ILE A 31 -1.77 -0.70 14.27
N ASP A 32 -3.11 -0.61 14.28
CA ASP A 32 -4.00 -1.53 14.97
C ASP A 32 -5.24 -1.80 14.12
N LEU A 33 -5.51 -3.08 13.88
CA LEU A 33 -6.58 -3.53 13.00
C LEU A 33 -7.97 -3.18 13.53
N ALA A 34 -8.20 -3.27 14.85
CA ALA A 34 -9.49 -3.00 15.46
C ALA A 34 -9.78 -1.49 15.49
N VAL A 35 -8.76 -0.68 15.79
CA VAL A 35 -8.85 0.79 15.71
C VAL A 35 -9.13 1.25 14.28
N ALA A 36 -8.44 0.66 13.30
CA ALA A 36 -8.67 0.98 11.90
C ALA A 36 -10.09 0.63 11.45
N THR A 37 -10.57 -0.58 11.79
CA THR A 37 -11.93 -1.05 11.47
C THR A 37 -12.98 -0.08 12.01
N ARG A 38 -12.92 0.24 13.31
CA ARG A 38 -13.88 1.14 13.97
C ARG A 38 -13.92 2.52 13.31
N ARG A 39 -12.76 3.07 12.94
CA ARG A 39 -12.67 4.39 12.31
C ARG A 39 -13.29 4.41 10.91
N TYR A 40 -13.02 3.41 10.08
CA TYR A 40 -13.65 3.34 8.76
C TYR A 40 -15.17 3.17 8.88
N GLU A 41 -15.65 2.40 9.86
CA GLU A 41 -17.08 2.30 10.17
C GLU A 41 -17.69 3.67 10.60
N GLU A 42 -17.03 4.41 11.50
CA GLU A 42 -17.43 5.76 11.91
C GLU A 42 -17.47 6.75 10.72
N MET A 43 -16.66 6.51 9.69
CA MET A 43 -16.65 7.26 8.44
C MET A 43 -17.72 6.82 7.42
N GLY A 44 -18.52 5.82 7.75
CA GLY A 44 -19.54 5.27 6.85
C GLY A 44 -19.00 4.30 5.80
N ILE A 45 -17.79 3.76 6.02
CA ILE A 45 -17.10 2.84 5.12
C ILE A 45 -17.01 1.47 5.81
N PRO A 46 -18.02 0.61 5.68
CA PRO A 46 -18.01 -0.70 6.30
C PRO A 46 -16.89 -1.56 5.70
N MET A 47 -16.09 -2.19 6.56
CA MET A 47 -14.93 -3.00 6.14
C MET A 47 -15.23 -4.49 6.26
N SER A 48 -14.65 -5.31 5.38
CA SER A 48 -14.75 -6.76 5.40
C SER A 48 -13.38 -7.38 5.62
N LEU A 49 -13.28 -8.25 6.63
CA LEU A 49 -12.05 -8.96 6.98
C LEU A 49 -11.90 -10.23 6.13
N ARG A 50 -10.74 -10.41 5.52
CA ARG A 50 -10.34 -11.64 4.83
C ARG A 50 -8.94 -12.04 5.27
N GLU A 51 -8.81 -13.27 5.73
CA GLU A 51 -7.52 -13.82 6.09
C GLU A 51 -6.81 -14.38 4.84
N LYS A 52 -5.55 -13.99 4.65
CA LYS A 52 -4.69 -14.53 3.61
C LYS A 52 -3.78 -15.57 4.24
N TRP A 53 -4.04 -16.83 3.89
CA TRP A 53 -3.22 -17.97 4.27
C TRP A 53 -2.34 -18.37 3.09
N GLU A 54 -1.05 -18.62 3.35
CA GLU A 54 -0.13 -19.18 2.37
C GLU A 54 0.05 -20.68 2.65
N PRO A 55 -0.37 -21.57 1.74
CA PRO A 55 -0.14 -23.00 1.87
C PRO A 55 1.21 -23.48 1.32
N ASP A 56 1.90 -22.71 0.48
CA ASP A 56 3.13 -23.16 -0.18
C ASP A 56 4.36 -23.08 0.75
N PRO A 57 5.00 -24.21 1.12
CA PRO A 57 6.18 -24.22 1.98
C PRO A 57 7.36 -23.43 1.43
N GLU A 58 7.56 -23.40 0.11
CA GLU A 58 8.67 -22.68 -0.51
C GLU A 58 8.46 -21.17 -0.37
N LEU A 59 7.24 -20.70 -0.64
CA LEU A 59 6.89 -19.29 -0.46
C LEU A 59 6.90 -18.86 1.01
N LEU A 60 6.55 -19.76 1.94
CA LEU A 60 6.69 -19.53 3.38
C LEU A 60 8.16 -19.37 3.79
N ARG A 61 9.04 -20.26 3.32
CA ARG A 61 10.49 -20.14 3.59
C ARG A 61 11.08 -18.85 3.04
N LEU A 62 10.70 -18.46 1.82
CA LEU A 62 11.12 -17.18 1.22
C LEU A 62 10.67 -15.97 2.07
N ARG A 63 9.53 -16.09 2.74
CA ARG A 63 9.01 -15.10 3.67
C ARG A 63 9.64 -15.16 5.07
N GLY A 64 10.52 -16.13 5.32
CA GLY A 64 11.28 -16.26 6.56
C GLY A 64 10.62 -17.13 7.63
N PHE A 65 9.62 -17.93 7.26
CA PHE A 65 9.13 -19.01 8.13
C PHE A 65 10.14 -20.16 8.14
N ASP A 66 10.31 -20.80 9.30
CA ASP A 66 11.25 -21.92 9.43
C ASP A 66 10.68 -23.22 8.82
N GLU A 67 11.51 -24.26 8.79
CA GLU A 67 11.13 -25.54 8.17
C GLU A 67 9.92 -26.19 8.83
N ASP A 68 9.73 -26.01 10.14
CA ASP A 68 8.63 -26.65 10.87
C ASP A 68 7.33 -25.87 10.69
N GLU A 69 7.37 -24.54 10.76
CA GLU A 69 6.24 -23.67 10.44
C GLU A 69 5.79 -23.85 8.98
N ALA A 70 6.74 -23.95 8.04
CA ALA A 70 6.44 -24.06 6.61
C ALA A 70 5.76 -25.40 6.22
N ARG A 71 5.68 -26.38 7.14
CA ARG A 71 4.96 -27.65 6.89
C ARG A 71 3.45 -27.50 6.88
N THR A 72 2.93 -26.41 7.45
CA THR A 72 1.50 -26.13 7.51
C THR A 72 1.19 -24.75 6.93
N PRO A 73 -0.02 -24.53 6.38
CA PRO A 73 -0.41 -23.21 5.93
C PRO A 73 -0.28 -22.17 7.05
N GLN A 74 0.33 -21.02 6.74
CA GLN A 74 0.52 -19.93 7.70
C GLN A 74 -0.34 -18.73 7.32
N LEU A 75 -0.90 -18.06 8.33
CA LEU A 75 -1.53 -16.77 8.15
C LEU A 75 -0.44 -15.74 7.83
N ILE A 76 -0.52 -15.09 6.67
CA ILE A 76 0.47 -14.10 6.25
C ILE A 76 -0.05 -12.67 6.39
N CYS A 77 -1.36 -12.46 6.25
CA CYS A 77 -1.96 -11.14 6.46
C CYS A 77 -3.46 -11.24 6.73
N ARG A 78 -3.98 -10.27 7.49
CA ARG A 78 -5.40 -9.97 7.61
C ARG A 78 -5.73 -8.74 6.77
N ASN A 79 -6.48 -8.97 5.69
CA ASN A 79 -6.87 -7.90 4.78
C ASN A 79 -8.23 -7.31 5.18
N LEU A 80 -8.32 -5.99 5.28
CA LEU A 80 -9.60 -5.26 5.41
C LEU A 80 -9.92 -4.53 4.12
N TYR A 81 -11.00 -4.95 3.46
CA TYR A 81 -11.49 -4.35 2.23
C TYR A 81 -12.71 -3.48 2.49
N PRO A 82 -12.83 -2.30 1.85
CA PRO A 82 -14.10 -1.59 1.77
C PRO A 82 -15.19 -2.50 1.19
N SER A 83 -16.30 -2.65 1.91
CA SER A 83 -17.43 -3.51 1.49
C SER A 83 -18.34 -2.82 0.47
N ARG A 84 -18.07 -1.55 0.17
CA ARG A 84 -18.76 -0.72 -0.81
C ARG A 84 -17.70 0.01 -1.64
N PRO A 85 -18.04 0.47 -2.87
CA PRO A 85 -17.13 1.26 -3.68
C PRO A 85 -16.61 2.46 -2.88
N ALA A 86 -15.29 2.54 -2.75
CA ALA A 86 -14.59 3.68 -2.20
C ALA A 86 -14.15 4.61 -3.36
N PRO A 87 -13.83 5.88 -3.08
CA PRO A 87 -13.36 6.84 -4.11
C PRO A 87 -12.10 6.38 -4.86
N PHE A 88 -11.31 5.51 -4.23
CA PHE A 88 -10.14 4.83 -4.80
C PHE A 88 -10.14 3.38 -4.31
N ASP A 89 -9.49 2.50 -5.06
CA ASP A 89 -9.32 1.10 -4.67
C ASP A 89 -8.19 0.99 -3.64
N PHE A 90 -8.53 0.48 -2.45
CA PHE A 90 -7.57 0.25 -1.38
C PHE A 90 -8.00 -0.88 -0.46
N PHE A 91 -7.03 -1.39 0.30
CA PHE A 91 -7.30 -2.23 1.47
C PHE A 91 -6.19 -2.06 2.51
N LEU A 92 -6.49 -2.48 3.74
CA LEU A 92 -5.47 -2.56 4.80
C LEU A 92 -4.96 -3.99 4.87
N CYS A 93 -3.65 -4.17 5.06
CA CYS A 93 -3.03 -5.47 5.29
C CYS A 93 -2.28 -5.46 6.62
N ASP A 94 -2.89 -6.10 7.63
CA ASP A 94 -2.24 -6.40 8.90
C ASP A 94 -1.43 -7.68 8.75
N TYR A 95 -0.15 -7.51 8.40
CA TYR A 95 0.77 -8.63 8.25
C TYR A 95 0.92 -9.42 9.55
N ALA A 96 1.15 -10.72 9.43
CA ALA A 96 1.52 -11.53 10.60
C ALA A 96 2.77 -10.95 11.29
N PRO A 97 2.89 -11.01 12.63
CA PRO A 97 3.97 -10.38 13.38
C PRO A 97 5.38 -10.68 12.82
N LYS A 98 5.64 -11.94 12.46
CA LYS A 98 6.92 -12.38 11.87
C LYS A 98 7.24 -11.68 10.55
N LEU A 99 6.21 -11.42 9.73
CA LEU A 99 6.35 -10.69 8.48
C LEU A 99 6.54 -9.18 8.72
N LYS A 100 5.82 -8.60 9.69
CA LYS A 100 5.98 -7.19 10.06
C LYS A 100 7.41 -6.85 10.46
N GLU A 101 8.04 -7.70 11.28
CA GLU A 101 9.43 -7.50 11.70
C GLU A 101 10.39 -7.43 10.51
N ARG A 102 10.22 -8.34 9.54
CA ARG A 102 11.06 -8.42 8.34
C ARG A 102 10.79 -7.31 7.33
N LEU A 103 9.56 -6.82 7.25
CA LEU A 103 9.15 -5.75 6.34
C LEU A 103 9.34 -4.35 6.94
N SER A 104 9.66 -4.26 8.23
CA SER A 104 9.83 -2.98 8.91
C SER A 104 10.99 -2.16 8.32
N PRO A 105 10.91 -0.82 8.33
CA PRO A 105 12.02 0.04 7.91
C PRO A 105 13.34 -0.26 8.65
N SER A 106 13.25 -0.70 9.92
CA SER A 106 14.39 -1.12 10.73
C SER A 106 15.12 -2.34 10.15
N ALA A 107 14.44 -3.19 9.37
CA ALA A 107 15.06 -4.29 8.65
C ALA A 107 15.79 -3.83 7.36
N LEU A 108 15.58 -2.59 6.92
CA LEU A 108 16.16 -1.98 5.71
C LEU A 108 16.80 -0.60 6.01
N PRO A 109 17.74 -0.51 6.96
CA PRO A 109 18.24 0.77 7.50
C PRO A 109 19.02 1.63 6.49
N SER A 110 19.42 1.06 5.35
CA SER A 110 20.17 1.77 4.31
C SER A 110 19.28 2.53 3.32
N VAL A 111 17.96 2.35 3.38
CA VAL A 111 17.01 3.00 2.45
C VAL A 111 16.38 4.22 3.14
N PRO A 112 16.48 5.44 2.57
CA PRO A 112 15.83 6.62 3.13
C PRO A 112 14.32 6.39 3.31
N ALA A 113 13.78 6.77 4.47
CA ALA A 113 12.35 6.66 4.71
C ALA A 113 11.57 7.55 3.73
N VAL A 114 10.51 7.01 3.13
CA VAL A 114 9.55 7.83 2.38
C VAL A 114 8.78 8.66 3.39
N THR A 115 8.57 9.94 3.09
CA THR A 115 7.88 10.90 3.95
C THR A 115 6.61 11.45 3.32
N GLN A 116 6.51 11.39 1.99
CA GLN A 116 5.29 11.84 1.29
C GLN A 116 5.12 11.11 -0.05
N LEU A 117 3.87 10.80 -0.38
CA LEU A 117 3.44 10.37 -1.71
C LEU A 117 2.45 11.40 -2.25
N VAL A 118 2.70 11.90 -3.46
CA VAL A 118 1.76 12.76 -4.17
C VAL A 118 1.09 11.96 -5.27
N LEU A 119 -0.23 11.88 -5.20
CA LEU A 119 -1.09 11.12 -6.10
C LEU A 119 -1.82 12.07 -7.04
N ALA A 120 -1.80 11.77 -8.34
CA ALA A 120 -2.77 12.35 -9.27
C ALA A 120 -4.05 11.52 -9.21
N VAL A 121 -5.21 12.18 -9.16
CA VAL A 121 -6.54 11.52 -9.15
C VAL A 121 -7.49 12.18 -10.15
N PRO A 122 -8.23 11.41 -10.95
CA PRO A 122 -9.22 11.95 -11.88
C PRO A 122 -10.47 12.48 -11.17
N ALA A 123 -11.01 13.60 -11.64
CA ALA A 123 -12.29 14.12 -11.17
C ALA A 123 -13.42 13.10 -11.48
N PRO A 124 -14.41 12.91 -10.59
CA PRO A 124 -14.71 13.67 -9.37
C PRO A 124 -14.06 13.12 -8.09
N ALA A 125 -13.08 12.21 -8.16
CA ALA A 125 -12.41 11.67 -6.97
C ALA A 125 -11.56 12.72 -6.22
N SER A 126 -11.31 13.89 -6.83
CA SER A 126 -10.51 14.99 -6.30
C SER A 126 -11.24 15.95 -5.35
N ASP A 127 -12.32 15.52 -4.68
CA ASP A 127 -12.89 16.28 -3.57
C ASP A 127 -11.96 16.15 -2.35
N GLY A 128 -10.80 16.82 -2.42
CA GLY A 128 -9.63 16.77 -1.52
C GLY A 128 -9.84 16.48 -0.02
N PRO A 129 -10.95 16.82 0.65
CA PRO A 129 -11.30 16.24 1.94
C PRO A 129 -11.44 14.70 1.99
N GLN A 130 -11.52 13.96 0.88
CA GLN A 130 -11.71 12.50 0.92
C GLN A 130 -10.43 11.72 1.25
N ILE A 131 -9.29 11.93 0.56
CA ILE A 131 -8.01 11.26 0.91
C ILE A 131 -7.49 11.75 2.26
N ASP A 132 -7.60 13.02 2.61
CA ASP A 132 -7.17 13.49 3.93
C ASP A 132 -8.02 12.89 5.08
N ARG A 133 -9.31 12.65 4.83
CA ARG A 133 -10.19 11.97 5.79
C ARG A 133 -9.95 10.46 5.81
N LEU A 134 -9.62 9.86 4.68
CA LEU A 134 -9.33 8.43 4.54
C LEU A 134 -7.92 8.06 5.02
N PHE A 135 -6.98 9.01 4.99
CA PHE A 135 -5.55 8.79 5.15
C PHE A 135 -4.78 9.90 5.87
N GLY A 136 -5.08 11.18 5.60
CA GLY A 136 -4.25 12.34 5.99
C GLY A 136 -4.22 12.71 7.48
N THR A 137 -5.10 12.16 8.32
CA THR A 137 -5.07 12.36 9.79
C THR A 137 -5.15 11.06 10.59
N ALA A 138 -5.04 9.91 9.91
CA ALA A 138 -5.20 8.62 10.54
C ALA A 138 -3.87 8.16 11.18
N PRO A 139 -3.76 8.08 12.53
CA PRO A 139 -2.78 7.23 13.23
C PRO A 139 -2.92 5.73 12.90
N ASN A 140 -3.49 5.37 11.75
CA ASN A 140 -3.62 4.01 11.27
C ASN A 140 -2.49 3.67 10.31
N LEU A 141 -1.84 4.66 9.69
CA LEU A 141 -0.56 4.48 9.02
C LEU A 141 0.53 4.73 10.06
N ARG A 142 1.69 4.05 9.97
CA ARG A 142 2.88 4.58 10.68
C ARG A 142 2.97 6.07 10.33
N PRO A 143 3.11 6.98 11.31
CA PRO A 143 2.85 8.42 11.17
C PRO A 143 3.85 9.19 10.28
N GLU A 144 4.53 8.51 9.37
CA GLU A 144 5.73 9.00 8.68
C GLU A 144 5.46 9.34 7.21
N ILE A 145 4.46 8.74 6.54
CA ILE A 145 4.16 8.99 5.12
C ILE A 145 2.88 9.81 4.95
N VAL A 146 3.04 11.07 4.52
CA VAL A 146 1.93 11.95 4.14
C VAL A 146 1.42 11.58 2.74
N LEU A 147 0.10 11.45 2.56
CA LEU A 147 -0.50 11.38 1.22
C LEU A 147 -0.97 12.79 0.80
N SER A 148 -0.77 13.16 -0.45
CA SER A 148 -1.28 14.43 -0.99
C SER A 148 -1.82 14.24 -2.39
N GLU A 149 -2.83 15.02 -2.75
CA GLU A 149 -3.48 14.94 -4.06
C GLU A 149 -3.07 16.09 -4.98
N LYS A 150 -3.08 15.81 -6.29
CA LYS A 150 -3.21 16.83 -7.33
C LYS A 150 -4.23 16.36 -8.37
N PRO A 151 -4.95 17.29 -9.03
CA PRO A 151 -5.76 16.93 -10.19
C PRO A 151 -4.90 16.29 -11.29
N GLY A 152 -5.40 15.23 -11.92
CA GLY A 152 -4.78 14.61 -13.09
C GLY A 152 -5.75 13.80 -13.92
N ASP A 153 -5.33 13.39 -15.11
CA ASP A 153 -6.18 12.64 -16.05
C ASP A 153 -6.32 11.15 -15.65
N LEU A 154 -5.36 10.63 -14.89
CA LEU A 154 -5.25 9.23 -14.48
C LEU A 154 -4.88 9.14 -12.99
N ALA A 155 -5.14 7.97 -12.39
CA ALA A 155 -4.65 7.64 -11.06
C ALA A 155 -3.17 7.22 -11.13
N GLU A 156 -2.24 8.04 -10.65
CA GLU A 156 -0.79 7.78 -10.73
C GLU A 156 0.00 8.41 -9.56
N VAL A 157 1.16 7.83 -9.21
CA VAL A 157 2.10 8.44 -8.24
C VAL A 157 2.97 9.42 -9.03
N ILE A 158 2.83 10.70 -8.75
CA ILE A 158 3.54 11.75 -9.49
C ILE A 158 4.78 12.27 -8.75
N GLU A 159 4.87 12.04 -7.44
CA GLU A 159 6.03 12.42 -6.64
C GLU A 159 6.17 11.50 -5.42
N ILE A 160 7.41 11.07 -5.13
CA ILE A 160 7.78 10.38 -3.90
C ILE A 160 8.83 11.24 -3.20
N ARG A 161 8.53 11.70 -1.98
CA ARG A 161 9.49 12.41 -1.14
C ARG A 161 10.04 11.49 -0.08
N SER A 162 11.34 11.63 0.18
CA SER A 162 12.03 10.97 1.29
C SER A 162 12.55 12.01 2.28
N GLU A 163 13.10 11.56 3.40
CA GLU A 163 13.80 12.42 4.36
C GLU A 163 14.95 13.22 3.73
N ARG A 164 15.47 12.78 2.57
CA ARG A 164 16.55 13.45 1.83
C ARG A 164 16.05 14.41 0.75
N GLY A 165 14.74 14.63 0.67
CA GLY A 165 14.08 15.37 -0.40
C GLY A 165 13.38 14.45 -1.41
N PRO A 166 12.81 15.03 -2.49
CA PRO A 166 12.19 14.27 -3.57
C PRO A 166 13.17 13.23 -4.12
N LEU A 167 12.71 12.00 -4.27
CA LEU A 167 13.49 10.99 -4.98
C LEU A 167 13.58 11.41 -6.45
N ASP A 168 14.79 11.54 -6.97
CA ASP A 168 15.03 11.74 -8.39
C ASP A 168 14.70 10.42 -9.12
N LEU A 169 13.42 10.24 -9.41
CA LEU A 169 12.95 9.17 -10.26
C LEU A 169 13.31 9.59 -11.70
N PRO A 170 14.32 8.96 -12.33
CA PRO A 170 14.89 9.45 -13.57
C PRO A 170 13.81 9.74 -14.60
N GLY A 171 13.82 10.96 -15.16
CA GLY A 171 12.86 11.45 -16.14
C GLY A 171 12.59 10.41 -17.24
N ARG A 172 11.32 9.99 -17.32
CA ARG A 172 10.71 8.78 -17.94
C ARG A 172 10.12 7.80 -16.93
N ALA A 173 10.49 7.84 -15.65
CA ALA A 173 9.82 7.08 -14.58
C ALA A 173 8.47 7.70 -14.15
N SER A 174 8.16 8.94 -14.58
CA SER A 174 6.81 9.51 -14.51
C SER A 174 5.86 9.00 -15.60
N ARG A 175 6.35 8.13 -16.52
CA ARG A 175 5.57 7.31 -17.44
C ARG A 175 6.39 6.05 -17.79
N PHE A 176 6.24 4.98 -17.01
CA PHE A 176 6.92 3.71 -17.25
C PHE A 176 6.68 3.24 -18.71
N ARG A 177 7.72 3.32 -19.55
CA ARG A 177 7.76 2.74 -20.90
C ARG A 177 8.79 1.62 -20.91
N PHE A 178 8.32 0.40 -21.16
CA PHE A 178 9.16 -0.73 -21.52
C PHE A 178 8.73 -1.19 -22.92
N ALA A 179 9.72 -1.34 -23.80
CA ALA A 179 9.57 -1.90 -25.14
C ALA A 179 9.51 -3.43 -25.06
#